data_AF-A0A534M2C5-F1
#
_entry.id   AF-A0A534M2C5-F1
#
_cell.length_a   1.000
_cell.length_b   1.000
_cell.length_c   1.000
_cell.angle_alpha   90.00
_cell.angle_beta   90.00
_cell.angle_gamma   90.00
#
_symmetry.space_group_name_H-M   'P 1'
#
loop_
_entity.id
_entity.type
_entity.pdbx_description
1 polymer ?
#
loop_
_entity_poly.entity_id
_entity_poly.type
_entity_poly.pdbx_seq_one_letter_code
_entity_poly.pdbx_strand_id
1 'polypeptide(L)'
;MSVFDTGELGPIDWLPDVEPGDPVCYTTGLVANVDLPATWQRGRYSFEFPEAFKATPEVIMLVSVYHNLGGLEQALYIVHPQENAINVVLLDWWNEGDFDFGYQWITKVGRGPGGRLFGTGFRINPFVMKETGEFIEWIQPPSDSLGSQRIPP
;
A
#
# COMPACT_ATOMS: atom_id res chain seq x y z
N MET A 1 0.60 -11.42 -16.07
CA MET A 1 -0.03 -11.46 -14.73
C MET A 1 -0.35 -12.91 -14.45
N SER A 2 0.08 -13.45 -13.32
CA SER A 2 -0.13 -14.87 -12.98
C SER A 2 -1.37 -14.98 -12.11
N VAL A 3 -2.32 -15.83 -12.52
CA VAL A 3 -3.58 -16.06 -11.80
C VAL A 3 -3.49 -17.43 -11.14
N PHE A 4 -3.92 -17.52 -9.88
CA PHE A 4 -3.84 -18.75 -9.08
C PHE A 4 -5.20 -19.07 -8.47
N ASP A 5 -5.56 -20.34 -8.47
CA ASP A 5 -6.66 -20.86 -7.68
C ASP A 5 -6.20 -20.95 -6.21
N THR A 6 -6.88 -20.29 -5.29
CA THR A 6 -6.48 -20.26 -3.87
C THR A 6 -7.01 -21.44 -3.05
N GLY A 7 -7.98 -22.20 -3.59
CA GLY A 7 -8.47 -23.44 -2.99
C GLY A 7 -7.54 -24.62 -3.30
N GLU A 8 -7.04 -24.68 -4.54
CA GLU A 8 -6.13 -25.74 -4.99
C GLU A 8 -4.65 -25.32 -4.98
N LEU A 9 -4.36 -24.02 -4.79
CA LEU A 9 -3.02 -23.41 -4.86
C LEU A 9 -2.31 -23.72 -6.21
N GLY A 10 -3.08 -23.83 -7.28
CA GLY A 10 -2.61 -24.16 -8.64
C GLY A 10 -2.60 -22.95 -9.59
N PRO A 11 -1.70 -22.92 -10.59
CA PRO A 11 -1.77 -21.92 -11.66
C PRO A 11 -3.02 -22.11 -12.50
N ILE A 12 -3.71 -21.02 -12.85
CA ILE A 12 -4.80 -21.05 -13.82
C ILE A 12 -4.18 -20.78 -15.18
N ASP A 13 -4.07 -21.83 -15.98
CA ASP A 13 -3.31 -21.81 -17.24
C ASP A 13 -3.91 -20.89 -18.31
N TRP A 14 -5.18 -20.46 -18.17
CA TRP A 14 -5.82 -19.61 -19.16
C TRP A 14 -7.10 -18.92 -18.65
N LEU A 15 -7.14 -17.58 -18.71
CA LEU A 15 -8.38 -16.81 -18.73
C LEU A 15 -8.49 -16.16 -20.12
N PRO A 16 -9.49 -16.52 -20.95
CA PRO A 16 -9.84 -15.68 -22.08
C PRO A 16 -10.34 -14.33 -21.55
N ASP A 17 -10.02 -13.25 -22.24
CA ASP A 17 -10.67 -11.95 -22.06
C ASP A 17 -10.29 -11.14 -20.79
N VAL A 18 -9.01 -11.14 -20.39
CA VAL A 18 -8.50 -10.18 -19.38
C VAL A 18 -7.61 -9.14 -20.08
N GLU A 19 -8.11 -7.91 -20.22
CA GLU A 19 -7.33 -6.77 -20.71
C GLU A 19 -6.49 -6.15 -19.57
N PRO A 20 -5.36 -5.48 -19.89
CA PRO A 20 -4.62 -4.71 -18.90
C PRO A 20 -5.52 -3.63 -18.27
N GLY A 21 -5.78 -3.75 -16.97
CA GLY A 21 -6.67 -2.85 -16.22
C GLY A 21 -7.95 -3.53 -15.77
N ASP A 22 -8.30 -4.69 -16.32
CA ASP A 22 -9.36 -5.51 -15.78
C ASP A 22 -9.00 -6.01 -14.38
N PRO A 23 -9.97 -6.06 -13.45
CA PRO A 23 -9.72 -6.61 -12.14
C PRO A 23 -9.31 -8.08 -12.27
N VAL A 24 -8.33 -8.49 -11.46
CA VAL A 24 -8.01 -9.91 -11.29
C VAL A 24 -9.25 -10.62 -10.75
N CYS A 25 -9.99 -11.27 -11.64
CA CYS A 25 -11.18 -12.01 -11.28
C CYS A 25 -10.77 -13.40 -10.79
N TYR A 26 -10.97 -13.66 -9.50
CA TYR A 26 -10.79 -14.98 -8.90
C TYR A 26 -11.85 -15.95 -9.45
N THR A 27 -11.48 -17.21 -9.70
CA THR A 27 -12.40 -18.29 -10.10
C THR A 27 -13.47 -18.59 -9.04
N THR A 28 -13.24 -18.21 -7.78
CA THR A 28 -14.20 -18.32 -6.68
C THR A 28 -15.35 -17.32 -6.77
N GLY A 29 -15.35 -16.43 -7.77
CA GLY A 29 -16.33 -15.36 -7.95
C GLY A 29 -16.03 -14.14 -7.09
N LEU A 30 -16.18 -12.95 -7.68
CA LEU A 30 -16.09 -11.68 -6.98
C LEU A 30 -17.28 -11.56 -6.00
N VAL A 31 -17.01 -11.57 -4.70
CA VAL A 31 -18.06 -11.50 -3.67
C VAL A 31 -18.52 -10.07 -3.41
N ALA A 32 -17.60 -9.10 -3.49
CA ALA A 32 -17.90 -7.68 -3.36
C ALA A 32 -16.77 -6.84 -3.97
N ASN A 33 -17.11 -5.64 -4.44
CA ASN A 33 -16.16 -4.60 -4.85
C ASN A 33 -16.54 -3.27 -4.20
N VAL A 34 -15.56 -2.40 -4.00
CA VAL A 34 -15.69 -1.05 -3.47
C VAL A 34 -14.68 -0.17 -4.18
N ASP A 35 -15.15 0.97 -4.68
CA ASP A 35 -14.30 2.01 -5.24
C ASP A 35 -14.03 3.07 -4.17
N LEU A 36 -12.75 3.32 -3.89
CA LEU A 36 -12.34 4.35 -2.94
C LEU A 36 -11.91 5.63 -3.67
N PRO A 37 -12.44 6.81 -3.31
CA PRO A 37 -12.10 8.05 -3.98
C PRO A 37 -10.62 8.42 -3.79
N ALA A 38 -9.86 8.52 -4.89
CA ALA A 38 -8.46 8.97 -4.87
C ALA A 38 -8.29 10.50 -4.62
N THR A 39 -9.35 11.19 -4.21
CA THR A 39 -9.36 12.64 -3.93
C THR A 39 -9.39 12.96 -2.44
N TRP A 40 -9.54 11.94 -1.59
CA TRP A 40 -9.51 12.15 -0.15
C TRP A 40 -8.12 12.58 0.32
N GLN A 41 -8.13 13.59 1.19
CA GLN A 41 -6.96 14.20 1.78
C GLN A 41 -6.74 13.62 3.17
N ARG A 42 -5.68 14.05 3.85
CA ARG A 42 -5.39 13.67 5.24
C ARG A 42 -6.66 13.78 6.12
N GLY A 43 -7.04 12.69 6.78
CA GLY A 43 -8.22 12.69 7.65
C GLY A 43 -8.84 11.31 7.88
N ARG A 44 -9.93 11.28 8.67
CA ARG A 44 -10.73 10.07 8.90
C ARG A 44 -12.09 10.22 8.22
N TYR A 45 -12.43 9.26 7.37
CA TYR A 45 -13.67 9.22 6.62
C TYR A 45 -14.56 8.08 7.10
N SER A 46 -15.88 8.34 7.11
CA SER A 46 -16.89 7.29 7.22
C SER A 46 -17.17 6.75 5.83
N PHE A 47 -17.11 5.43 5.66
CA PHE A 47 -17.37 4.76 4.40
C PHE A 47 -18.04 3.41 4.67
N GLU A 48 -19.20 3.19 4.06
CA GLU A 48 -19.95 1.95 4.24
C GLU A 48 -19.35 0.83 3.39
N PHE A 49 -18.77 -0.16 4.06
CA PHE A 49 -18.21 -1.33 3.39
C PHE A 49 -19.25 -2.45 3.24
N PRO A 50 -19.24 -3.17 2.10
CA PRO A 50 -20.04 -4.39 1.95
C PRO A 50 -19.75 -5.40 3.06
N GLU A 51 -20.75 -6.18 3.46
CA GLU A 51 -20.64 -7.17 4.55
C GLU A 51 -19.47 -8.15 4.36
N ALA A 52 -19.16 -8.52 3.12
CA ALA A 52 -18.03 -9.40 2.80
C ALA A 52 -16.68 -8.87 3.31
N PHE A 53 -16.51 -7.54 3.43
CA PHE A 53 -15.27 -6.94 3.93
C PHE A 53 -15.20 -6.91 5.45
N LYS A 54 -16.31 -7.09 6.17
CA LYS A 54 -16.38 -6.98 7.64
C LYS A 54 -15.55 -8.05 8.37
N ALA A 55 -15.28 -9.19 7.73
CA ALA A 55 -14.39 -10.19 8.27
C ALA A 55 -12.93 -9.71 8.36
N THR A 56 -12.56 -8.67 7.60
CA THR A 56 -11.20 -8.12 7.55
C THR A 56 -11.04 -7.02 8.60
N PRO A 57 -10.11 -7.15 9.57
CA PRO A 57 -9.94 -6.15 10.62
C PRO A 57 -9.35 -4.83 10.10
N GLU A 58 -8.26 -4.91 9.32
CA GLU A 58 -7.54 -3.75 8.80
C GLU A 58 -6.93 -4.11 7.44
N VAL A 59 -6.95 -3.15 6.50
CA VAL A 59 -6.18 -3.20 5.26
C VAL A 59 -5.41 -1.90 5.13
N ILE A 60 -4.10 -1.97 4.93
CA ILE A 60 -3.26 -0.80 4.65
C ILE A 60 -2.91 -0.82 3.17
N MET A 61 -3.34 0.20 2.44
CA MET A 61 -3.07 0.35 1.02
C MET A 61 -2.19 1.57 0.78
N LEU A 62 -1.07 1.36 0.08
CA LEU A 62 -0.32 2.46 -0.52
C LEU A 62 -1.06 2.90 -1.78
N VAL A 63 -1.46 4.17 -1.83
CA VAL A 63 -2.24 4.74 -2.91
C VAL A 63 -1.66 6.07 -3.37
N SER A 64 -1.85 6.39 -4.64
CA SER A 64 -1.60 7.74 -5.17
C SER A 64 -2.90 8.53 -5.12
N VAL A 65 -2.89 9.69 -4.46
CA VAL A 65 -4.05 10.60 -4.37
C VAL A 65 -3.78 11.90 -5.12
N TYR A 66 -4.86 12.51 -5.61
CA TYR A 66 -4.78 13.82 -6.25
C TYR A 66 -4.76 14.92 -5.18
N HIS A 67 -3.69 15.69 -5.15
CA HIS A 67 -3.62 16.90 -4.35
C HIS A 67 -4.34 18.05 -5.06
N ASN A 68 -4.96 18.95 -4.30
CA ASN A 68 -5.74 20.09 -4.83
C ASN A 68 -4.89 21.04 -5.70
N LEU A 69 -3.57 20.96 -5.65
CA LEU A 69 -2.62 21.76 -6.45
C LEU A 69 -2.12 21.04 -7.72
N GLY A 70 -2.69 19.88 -8.08
CA GLY A 70 -2.45 19.23 -9.38
C GLY A 70 -1.32 18.19 -9.44
N GLY A 71 -0.79 17.78 -8.28
CA GLY A 71 0.21 16.70 -8.16
C GLY A 71 -0.38 15.39 -7.66
N LEU A 72 0.28 14.27 -7.96
CA LEU A 72 0.02 12.98 -7.32
C LEU A 72 0.88 12.87 -6.07
N GLU A 73 0.24 12.59 -4.94
CA GLU A 73 0.91 12.36 -3.66
C GLU A 73 0.75 10.90 -3.24
N GLN A 74 1.77 10.34 -2.62
CA GLN A 74 1.68 9.05 -1.95
C GLN A 74 0.97 9.21 -0.61
N ALA A 75 0.02 8.32 -0.39
CA ALA A 75 -0.76 8.23 0.83
C ALA A 75 -0.95 6.76 1.24
N LEU A 76 -1.32 6.58 2.50
CA LEU A 76 -1.82 5.31 3.00
C LEU A 76 -3.31 5.43 3.28
N TYR A 77 -4.08 4.52 2.73
CA TYR A 77 -5.46 4.28 3.15
C TYR A 77 -5.41 3.13 4.15
N ILE A 78 -5.58 3.48 5.43
CA ILE A 78 -5.71 2.52 6.52
C ILE A 78 -7.21 2.29 6.69
N VAL A 79 -7.68 1.20 6.11
CA VAL A 79 -9.09 0.83 6.01
C VAL A 79 -9.46 -0.07 7.18
N HIS A 80 -10.55 0.28 7.85
CA HIS A 80 -11.16 -0.46 8.96
C HIS A 80 -12.59 -0.85 8.57
N PRO A 81 -12.79 -1.95 7.81
CA PRO A 81 -14.10 -2.32 7.29
C PRO A 81 -15.15 -2.52 8.39
N GLN A 82 -14.76 -3.14 9.51
CA GLN A 82 -15.64 -3.38 10.66
C GLN A 82 -16.22 -2.08 11.23
N GLU A 83 -15.43 -1.02 11.21
CA GLU A 83 -15.80 0.29 11.75
C GLU A 83 -16.45 1.22 10.71
N ASN A 84 -16.58 0.79 9.45
CA ASN A 84 -16.97 1.67 8.34
C ASN A 84 -16.09 2.93 8.28
N ALA A 85 -14.78 2.76 8.48
CA ALA A 85 -13.87 3.89 8.58
C ALA A 85 -12.62 3.70 7.72
N ILE A 86 -12.09 4.82 7.24
CA ILE A 86 -10.83 4.89 6.51
C ILE A 86 -10.03 6.07 7.07
N ASN A 87 -8.81 5.82 7.51
CA ASN A 87 -7.85 6.88 7.81
C ASN A 87 -6.95 7.09 6.60
N VAL A 88 -6.94 8.30 6.08
CA VAL A 88 -6.07 8.74 4.99
C VAL A 88 -4.87 9.47 5.60
N VAL A 89 -3.70 8.94 5.30
CA VAL A 89 -2.43 9.41 5.84
C VAL A 89 -1.52 9.82 4.67
N LEU A 90 -1.18 11.10 4.57
CA LEU A 90 -0.22 11.56 3.56
C LEU A 90 1.22 11.31 4.04
N LEU A 91 2.07 10.89 3.11
CA LEU A 91 3.49 10.61 3.37
C LEU A 91 4.33 11.84 3.04
N ASP A 92 4.18 12.92 3.81
CA ASP A 92 4.81 14.23 3.52
C ASP A 92 6.33 14.11 3.34
N TRP A 93 7.01 13.30 4.16
CA TRP A 93 8.44 13.05 4.05
C TRP A 93 8.86 12.44 2.70
N TRP A 94 7.97 11.66 2.07
CA TRP A 94 8.17 11.07 0.75
C TRP A 94 7.79 12.07 -0.35
N ASN A 95 6.63 12.71 -0.21
CA ASN A 95 6.08 13.62 -1.22
C ASN A 95 6.90 14.90 -1.38
N GLU A 96 7.49 15.40 -0.29
CA GLU A 96 8.32 16.61 -0.26
C GLU A 96 9.82 16.27 -0.13
N GLY A 97 10.16 14.99 -0.06
CA GLY A 97 11.53 14.51 0.07
C GLY A 97 12.31 14.57 -1.24
N ASP A 98 13.64 14.53 -1.14
CA ASP A 98 14.54 14.45 -2.29
C ASP A 98 14.66 13.00 -2.78
N PHE A 99 13.56 12.50 -3.35
CA PHE A 99 13.49 11.15 -3.92
C PHE A 99 13.37 11.22 -5.44
N ASP A 100 14.09 10.31 -6.11
CA ASP A 100 13.92 10.09 -7.53
C ASP A 100 12.76 9.11 -7.75
N PHE A 101 11.55 9.64 -7.93
CA PHE A 101 10.35 8.82 -8.14
C PHE A 101 10.39 7.92 -9.39
N GLY A 102 11.34 8.13 -10.31
CA GLY A 102 11.59 7.25 -11.44
C GLY A 102 12.40 6.00 -11.08
N TYR A 103 13.15 6.03 -9.98
CA TYR A 103 14.07 4.97 -9.57
C TYR A 103 13.87 4.48 -8.13
N GLN A 104 13.11 5.20 -7.33
CA GLN A 104 12.81 4.89 -5.93
C GLN A 104 11.30 4.82 -5.76
N TRP A 105 10.82 3.76 -5.10
CA TRP A 105 9.41 3.61 -4.80
C TRP A 105 9.18 2.79 -3.54
N ILE A 106 8.16 3.16 -2.78
CA ILE A 106 7.63 2.35 -1.68
C ILE A 106 6.87 1.17 -2.29
N THR A 107 7.16 -0.05 -1.83
CA THR A 107 6.52 -1.27 -2.35
C THR A 107 5.53 -1.88 -1.38
N LYS A 108 5.78 -1.74 -0.07
CA LYS A 108 4.99 -2.37 0.98
C LYS A 108 5.00 -1.49 2.21
N VAL A 109 3.85 -1.43 2.87
CA VAL A 109 3.70 -0.85 4.20
C VAL A 109 2.84 -1.80 5.04
N GLY A 110 3.17 -1.95 6.31
CA GLY A 110 2.40 -2.77 7.23
C GLY A 110 2.48 -2.23 8.65
N ARG A 111 1.56 -2.72 9.50
CA ARG A 111 1.57 -2.45 10.93
C ARG A 111 2.65 -3.29 11.61
N GLY A 112 3.41 -2.70 12.52
CA GLY A 112 4.31 -3.42 13.41
C GLY A 112 3.98 -3.18 14.89
N PRO A 113 4.86 -3.63 15.80
CA PRO A 113 4.63 -3.52 17.24
C PRO A 113 4.37 -2.08 17.71
N GLY A 114 3.47 -1.93 18.68
CA GLY A 114 3.14 -0.63 19.26
C GLY A 114 2.38 0.32 18.31
N GLY A 115 1.76 -0.22 17.26
CA GLY A 115 0.92 0.54 16.33
C GLY A 115 1.70 1.36 15.30
N ARG A 116 3.04 1.25 15.27
CA ARG A 116 3.90 1.90 14.28
C ARG A 116 3.70 1.29 12.89
N LEU A 117 4.03 2.06 11.86
CA LEU A 117 4.03 1.61 10.48
C LEU A 117 5.46 1.31 10.04
N PHE A 118 5.63 0.25 9.29
CA PHE A 118 6.89 -0.20 8.73
C PHE A 118 6.75 -0.28 7.23
N GLY A 119 7.73 0.22 6.50
CA GLY A 119 7.73 0.18 5.06
C GLY A 119 9.05 -0.29 4.47
N THR A 120 8.98 -0.73 3.22
CA THR A 120 10.14 -1.06 2.40
C THR A 120 9.87 -0.72 0.96
N GLY A 121 10.93 -0.56 0.19
CA GLY A 121 10.83 -0.15 -1.20
C GLY A 121 12.04 -0.58 -2.02
N PHE A 122 11.97 -0.21 -3.29
CA PHE A 122 13.09 -0.38 -4.20
C PHE A 122 14.01 0.83 -4.08
N ARG A 123 15.31 0.57 -3.93
CA ARG A 123 16.36 1.61 -3.79
C ARG A 123 16.12 2.63 -2.66
N ILE A 124 15.39 2.20 -1.64
CA ILE A 124 15.24 2.90 -0.37
C ILE A 124 15.43 1.88 0.75
N ASN A 125 16.02 2.31 1.86
CA ASN A 125 16.15 1.44 3.03
C ASN A 125 14.77 1.17 3.63
N PRO A 126 14.56 0.03 4.31
CA PRO A 126 13.36 -0.15 5.12
C PRO A 126 13.25 0.97 6.16
N PHE A 127 12.04 1.35 6.52
CA PHE A 127 11.79 2.53 7.34
C PHE A 127 10.66 2.32 8.34
N VAL A 128 10.66 3.16 9.38
CA VAL A 128 9.65 3.19 10.43
C VAL A 128 8.96 4.55 10.43
N MET A 129 7.64 4.54 10.60
CA MET A 129 6.80 5.74 10.70
C MET A 129 5.85 5.64 11.90
N LYS A 130 5.36 6.80 12.33
CA LYS A 130 4.17 6.87 13.19
C LYS A 130 2.93 6.45 12.40
N GLU A 131 1.85 6.13 13.10
CA GLU A 131 0.54 5.89 12.49
C GLU A 131 0.03 7.11 11.68
N THR A 132 0.48 8.33 12.04
CA THR A 132 0.18 9.58 11.34
C THR A 132 0.98 9.79 10.04
N GLY A 133 1.84 8.83 9.66
CA GLY A 133 2.67 8.89 8.45
C GLY A 133 3.99 9.63 8.62
N GLU A 134 4.23 10.23 9.80
CA GLU A 134 5.49 10.90 10.10
C GLU A 134 6.65 9.90 10.14
N PHE A 135 7.72 10.19 9.38
CA PHE A 135 8.95 9.42 9.37
C PHE A 135 9.63 9.43 10.75
N ILE A 136 10.13 8.27 11.18
CA ILE A 136 10.89 8.13 12.42
C ILE A 136 12.36 7.83 12.11
N GLU A 137 12.63 6.71 11.44
CA GLU A 137 13.99 6.25 11.20
C GLU A 137 14.10 5.27 10.03
N TRP A 138 15.31 5.20 9.47
CA TRP A 138 15.71 4.16 8.53
C TRP A 138 16.23 2.94 9.30
N ILE A 139 15.77 1.76 8.91
CA ILE A 139 16.30 0.49 9.41
C ILE A 139 17.57 0.17 8.62
N GLN A 140 18.70 0.20 9.31
CA GLN A 140 19.97 -0.17 8.71
C GLN A 140 20.02 -1.70 8.49
N PRO A 141 20.59 -2.16 7.37
CA PRO A 141 20.92 -3.57 7.22
C PRO A 141 21.83 -4.03 8.38
N PRO A 142 21.73 -5.28 8.84
CA PRO A 142 22.70 -5.84 9.78
C PRO A 142 24.13 -5.62 9.26
N SER A 143 25.06 -5.22 10.13
CA SER A 143 26.45 -4.87 9.77
C SER A 143 27.15 -5.94 8.92
N ASP A 144 26.75 -7.20 9.08
CA ASP A 144 27.40 -8.36 8.46
C ASP A 144 26.86 -8.66 7.05
N SER A 145 25.85 -7.92 6.60
CA SER A 145 25.24 -8.08 5.26
C SER A 145 25.91 -7.25 4.17
N LEU A 146 26.92 -6.43 4.50
CA LEU A 146 27.63 -5.58 3.54
C LEU A 146 28.80 -6.32 2.86
N GLY A 147 28.46 -7.32 2.04
CA GLY A 147 29.26 -7.69 0.89
C GLY A 147 29.12 -6.61 -0.19
N SER A 148 29.94 -5.56 -0.10
CA SER A 148 30.19 -4.53 -1.12
C SER A 148 29.02 -4.15 -2.04
N GLN A 149 28.16 -3.23 -1.61
CA GLN A 149 27.60 -2.26 -2.56
C GLN A 149 27.68 -0.88 -1.93
N ARG A 150 28.67 -0.10 -2.39
CA ARG A 150 28.70 1.34 -2.16
C ARG A 150 27.50 1.93 -2.91
N ILE A 151 26.64 2.64 -2.20
CA ILE A 151 25.64 3.52 -2.81
C ILE A 151 26.34 4.88 -3.03
N PRO A 152 26.38 5.43 -4.26
CA PRO A 152 26.96 6.75 -4.53
C PRO A 152 26.07 7.87 -3.95
N PRO A 153 26.64 9.10 -3.78
CA PRO A 153 26.02 10.20 -3.04
C PRO A 153 24.69 10.67 -3.61
#